data_AF-A0A916N566-F1
#
_entry.id   AF-A0A916N566-F1
#
_cell.length_a   1.000
_cell.length_b   1.000
_cell.length_c   1.000
_cell.angle_alpha   90.00
_cell.angle_beta   90.00
_cell.angle_gamma   90.00
#
_symmetry.space_group_name_H-M   'P 1'
#
loop_
_entity.id
_entity.type
_entity.pdbx_description
1 polymer ?
#
loop_
_entity_poly.entity_id
_entity_poly.type
_entity_poly.pdbx_seq_one_letter_code
_entity_poly.pdbx_strand_id
1 'polypeptide(L)'
;MTSLKQRTLNYLQIEWGTYIERFEHLPAEEGRRRVDEQGYERFRDMLAHILAWWEEGMGIILAIAEGREYERKKYDFDVFNAEAVANYRNWDETEFLARFQETRLNTIGQLKSMNEAAWENKRVRGWVNGIFIHHAREHMISLSRLLLLDILQNEWATYVEDFNELDDEAKKEFIARQGFANFHDLLAHIIGWWEEAIRVIKGILNKPNFAWQEPQVDAFNLELTKKYSTWSHADLLAHYQTVRSAMMELIMKIPEDALQNPDIENWLASDVIRHYEDHEI
;
A
#
# COMPACT_ATOMS: atom_id res chain seq x y z
N MET A 1 7.46 0.11 -15.53
CA MET A 1 6.76 -0.68 -14.49
C MET A 1 7.56 -1.94 -14.22
N THR A 2 7.62 -2.36 -12.96
CA THR A 2 8.28 -3.60 -12.54
C THR A 2 7.37 -4.78 -12.90
N SER A 3 7.93 -5.93 -13.32
CA SER A 3 7.09 -7.10 -13.58
C SER A 3 6.42 -7.57 -12.28
N LEU A 4 5.20 -8.14 -12.37
CA LEU A 4 4.48 -8.61 -11.19
C LEU A 4 5.32 -9.60 -10.36
N LYS A 5 6.06 -10.48 -11.03
CA LYS A 5 6.99 -11.41 -10.39
C LYS A 5 8.03 -10.69 -9.54
N GLN A 6 8.76 -9.75 -10.12
CA GLN A 6 9.81 -9.03 -9.39
C GLN A 6 9.22 -8.16 -8.29
N ARG A 7 8.08 -7.51 -8.55
CA ARG A 7 7.33 -6.72 -7.56
C ARG A 7 6.98 -7.59 -6.35
N THR A 8 6.34 -8.73 -6.57
CA THR A 8 5.98 -9.69 -5.50
C THR A 8 7.17 -10.16 -4.70
N LEU A 9 8.28 -10.50 -5.37
CA LEU A 9 9.50 -10.93 -4.69
C LEU A 9 10.09 -9.80 -3.85
N ASN A 10 10.07 -8.55 -4.32
CA ASN A 10 10.50 -7.40 -3.53
C ASN A 10 9.63 -7.22 -2.27
N TYR A 11 8.31 -7.38 -2.38
CA TYR A 11 7.43 -7.33 -1.21
C TYR A 11 7.80 -8.42 -0.18
N LEU A 12 7.95 -9.66 -0.61
CA LEU A 12 8.32 -10.74 0.32
C LEU A 12 9.73 -10.58 0.91
N GLN A 13 10.69 -10.08 0.13
CA GLN A 13 12.09 -9.98 0.55
C GLN A 13 12.40 -8.72 1.37
N ILE A 14 11.71 -7.62 1.10
CA ILE A 14 12.03 -6.30 1.65
C ILE A 14 10.88 -5.82 2.54
N GLU A 15 9.67 -5.71 1.98
CA GLU A 15 8.49 -5.19 2.70
C GLU A 15 8.19 -6.06 3.92
N TRP A 16 7.71 -7.28 3.67
CA TRP A 16 7.55 -8.33 4.66
C TRP A 16 8.88 -8.78 5.25
N GLY A 17 9.97 -8.59 4.48
CA GLY A 17 11.38 -8.74 4.83
C GLY A 17 11.74 -8.16 6.19
N THR A 18 11.37 -6.90 6.36
CA THR A 18 11.79 -6.05 7.48
C THR A 18 10.59 -5.58 8.32
N TYR A 19 9.39 -6.09 8.04
CA TYR A 19 8.14 -5.64 8.68
C TYR A 19 8.15 -5.77 10.22
N ILE A 20 8.58 -6.92 10.74
CA ILE A 20 8.71 -7.14 12.20
C ILE A 20 9.74 -6.18 12.80
N GLU A 21 10.91 -6.08 12.18
CA GLU A 21 11.97 -5.16 12.63
C GLU A 21 11.46 -3.71 12.66
N ARG A 22 10.79 -3.24 11.61
CA ARG A 22 10.24 -1.88 11.55
C ARG A 22 9.18 -1.65 12.63
N PHE A 23 8.33 -2.65 12.90
CA PHE A 23 7.39 -2.58 14.02
C PHE A 23 8.09 -2.49 15.38
N GLU A 24 9.13 -3.29 15.60
CA GLU A 24 9.89 -3.29 16.86
C GLU A 24 10.65 -1.98 17.14
N HIS A 25 10.90 -1.17 16.10
CA HIS A 25 11.48 0.17 16.24
C HIS A 25 10.45 1.22 16.70
N LEU A 26 9.15 0.94 16.63
CA LEU A 26 8.14 1.87 17.11
C LEU A 26 8.17 1.99 18.63
N PRO A 27 7.86 3.18 19.19
CA PRO A 27 7.52 3.29 20.61
C PRO A 27 6.40 2.31 20.96
N ALA A 28 6.52 1.60 22.09
CA ALA A 28 5.61 0.50 22.44
C ALA A 28 4.12 0.92 22.50
N GLU A 29 3.83 2.14 22.97
CA GLU A 29 2.47 2.68 23.01
C GLU A 29 1.92 2.94 21.60
N GLU A 30 2.76 3.45 20.70
CA GLU A 30 2.41 3.71 19.31
C GLU A 30 2.19 2.41 18.54
N GLY A 31 3.08 1.43 18.71
CA GLY A 31 2.92 0.10 18.13
C GLY A 31 1.61 -0.57 18.58
N ARG A 32 1.27 -0.47 19.88
CA ARG A 32 -0.02 -0.96 20.40
C ARG A 32 -1.21 -0.23 19.78
N ARG A 33 -1.18 1.11 19.75
CA ARG A 33 -2.26 1.91 19.15
C ARG A 33 -2.54 1.50 17.71
N ARG A 34 -1.49 1.36 16.88
CA ARG A 34 -1.64 0.98 15.46
C ARG A 34 -2.18 -0.44 15.28
N VAL A 35 -1.80 -1.38 16.14
CA VAL A 35 -2.34 -2.75 16.15
C VAL A 35 -3.81 -2.76 16.56
N ASP A 36 -4.18 -1.98 17.57
CA ASP A 36 -5.57 -1.84 18.01
C ASP A 36 -6.46 -1.23 16.92
N GLU A 37 -5.95 -0.25 16.16
CA GLU A 37 -6.63 0.36 15.01
C GLU A 37 -6.88 -0.62 13.86
N GLN A 38 -6.03 -1.64 13.73
CA GLN A 38 -6.21 -2.75 12.79
C GLN A 38 -7.17 -3.84 13.32
N GLY A 39 -7.68 -3.68 14.55
CA GLY A 39 -8.64 -4.59 15.16
C GLY A 39 -8.04 -5.85 15.78
N TYR A 40 -6.72 -5.87 16.02
CA TYR A 40 -6.03 -7.01 16.63
C TYR A 40 -5.64 -6.71 18.09
N GLU A 41 -5.66 -7.74 18.94
CA GLU A 41 -5.23 -7.59 20.35
C GLU A 41 -3.71 -7.46 20.48
N ARG A 42 -2.96 -8.12 19.57
CA ARG A 42 -1.50 -8.17 19.57
C ARG A 42 -0.98 -8.18 18.15
N PHE A 43 0.23 -7.64 17.95
CA PHE A 43 0.91 -7.68 16.66
C PHE A 43 1.02 -9.12 16.11
N ARG A 44 1.29 -10.07 17.00
CA ARG A 44 1.32 -11.49 16.68
C ARG A 44 0.01 -12.03 16.11
N ASP A 45 -1.13 -11.54 16.59
CA ASP A 45 -2.44 -11.99 16.10
C ASP A 45 -2.66 -11.50 14.65
N MET A 46 -2.20 -10.28 14.33
CA MET A 46 -2.19 -9.80 12.95
C MET A 46 -1.22 -10.59 12.06
N LEU A 47 -0.02 -10.92 12.55
CA LEU A 47 0.91 -11.79 11.82
C LEU A 47 0.35 -13.20 11.60
N ALA A 48 -0.42 -13.73 12.54
CA ALA A 48 -1.06 -15.05 12.43
C ALA A 48 -2.10 -15.07 11.31
N HIS A 49 -2.90 -14.01 11.22
CA HIS A 49 -3.80 -13.75 10.10
C HIS A 49 -3.05 -13.68 8.77
N ILE A 50 -2.00 -12.85 8.67
CA ILE A 50 -1.18 -12.72 7.45
C ILE A 50 -0.58 -14.07 7.03
N LEU A 51 -0.05 -14.82 8.00
CA LEU A 51 0.54 -16.14 7.78
C LEU A 51 -0.47 -17.13 7.21
N ALA A 52 -1.69 -17.18 7.76
CA ALA A 52 -2.74 -18.07 7.27
C ALA A 52 -3.12 -17.76 5.82
N TRP A 53 -3.22 -16.48 5.45
CA TRP A 53 -3.47 -16.09 4.06
C TRP A 53 -2.32 -16.42 3.11
N TRP A 54 -1.07 -16.36 3.58
CA TRP A 54 0.06 -16.81 2.79
C TRP A 54 0.01 -18.31 2.53
N GLU A 55 -0.32 -19.11 3.55
CA GLU A 55 -0.41 -20.57 3.45
C GLU A 55 -1.57 -20.99 2.52
N GLU A 56 -2.78 -20.49 2.76
CA GLU A 56 -3.96 -20.79 1.92
C GLU A 56 -3.73 -20.31 0.47
N GLY A 57 -3.23 -19.09 0.35
CA GLY A 57 -2.94 -18.44 -0.91
C GLY A 57 -1.92 -19.18 -1.77
N MET A 58 -0.80 -19.57 -1.19
CA MET A 58 0.23 -20.33 -1.89
C MET A 58 -0.26 -21.72 -2.30
N GLY A 59 -1.12 -22.36 -1.49
CA GLY A 59 -1.78 -23.60 -1.88
C GLY A 59 -2.56 -23.47 -3.19
N ILE A 60 -3.32 -22.38 -3.32
CA ILE A 60 -4.13 -22.08 -4.51
C ILE A 60 -3.26 -21.66 -5.70
N ILE A 61 -2.28 -20.78 -5.48
CA ILE A 61 -1.36 -20.30 -6.53
C ILE A 61 -0.63 -21.49 -7.16
N LEU A 62 -0.05 -22.38 -6.35
CA LEU A 62 0.69 -23.55 -6.84
C LEU A 62 -0.23 -24.55 -7.53
N ALA A 63 -1.43 -24.79 -7.00
CA ALA A 63 -2.38 -25.68 -7.65
C ALA A 63 -2.74 -25.18 -9.06
N ILE A 64 -2.98 -23.88 -9.24
CA ILE A 64 -3.24 -23.29 -10.55
C ILE A 64 -2.01 -23.40 -11.46
N ALA A 65 -0.81 -23.09 -10.95
CA ALA A 65 0.42 -23.13 -11.71
C ALA A 65 0.77 -24.55 -12.21
N GLU A 66 0.44 -25.56 -11.43
CA GLU A 66 0.69 -26.98 -11.71
C GLU A 66 -0.48 -27.66 -12.45
N GLY A 67 -1.57 -26.95 -12.69
CA GLY A 67 -2.78 -27.51 -13.31
C GLY A 67 -3.50 -28.53 -12.44
N ARG A 68 -3.29 -28.50 -11.11
CA ARG A 68 -4.00 -29.34 -10.15
C ARG A 68 -5.37 -28.78 -9.82
N GLU A 69 -6.29 -29.66 -9.46
CA GLU A 69 -7.54 -29.24 -8.85
C GLU A 69 -7.28 -28.57 -7.49
N TYR A 70 -8.07 -27.55 -7.20
CA TYR A 70 -8.13 -26.90 -5.89
C TYR A 70 -9.58 -26.57 -5.56
N GLU A 71 -9.87 -26.57 -4.27
CA GLU A 71 -11.20 -26.21 -3.79
C GLU A 71 -11.40 -24.70 -3.91
N ARG A 72 -12.48 -24.28 -4.56
CA ARG A 72 -12.92 -22.88 -4.51
C ARG A 72 -13.76 -22.70 -3.26
N LYS A 73 -13.11 -22.24 -2.19
CA LYS A 73 -13.80 -21.88 -0.96
C LYS A 73 -14.43 -20.50 -1.10
N LYS A 74 -15.65 -20.36 -0.60
CA LYS A 74 -16.21 -19.06 -0.27
C LYS A 74 -15.85 -18.79 1.19
N TYR A 75 -14.96 -17.85 1.43
CA TYR A 75 -14.54 -17.51 2.78
C TYR A 75 -15.60 -16.66 3.47
N ASP A 76 -15.88 -17.02 4.71
CA ASP A 76 -16.24 -16.03 5.72
C ASP A 76 -14.91 -15.53 6.29
N PHE A 77 -14.53 -14.31 5.92
CA PHE A 77 -13.22 -13.76 6.26
C PHE A 77 -13.05 -13.61 7.77
N ASP A 78 -14.11 -13.20 8.48
CA ASP A 78 -14.05 -13.02 9.94
C ASP A 78 -13.81 -14.36 10.64
N VAL A 79 -14.52 -15.41 10.21
CA VAL A 79 -14.33 -16.76 10.77
C VAL A 79 -12.93 -17.29 10.45
N PHE A 80 -12.47 -17.18 9.21
CA PHE A 80 -11.14 -17.65 8.82
C PHE A 80 -10.03 -16.94 9.60
N ASN A 81 -10.12 -15.60 9.73
CA ASN A 81 -9.13 -14.80 10.44
C ASN A 81 -9.14 -15.12 11.94
N ALA A 82 -10.32 -15.29 12.55
CA ALA A 82 -10.44 -15.67 13.96
C ALA A 82 -9.86 -17.07 14.23
N GLU A 83 -10.09 -18.03 13.34
CA GLU A 83 -9.49 -19.36 13.42
C GLU A 83 -7.96 -19.30 13.29
N ALA A 84 -7.42 -18.50 12.36
CA ALA A 84 -6.00 -18.29 12.21
C ALA A 84 -5.35 -17.77 13.51
N VAL A 85 -5.94 -16.73 14.11
CA VAL A 85 -5.48 -16.18 15.41
C VAL A 85 -5.56 -17.23 16.52
N ALA A 86 -6.66 -17.99 16.59
CA ALA A 86 -6.85 -19.03 17.59
C ALA A 86 -5.80 -20.16 17.48
N ASN A 87 -5.44 -20.56 16.25
CA ASN A 87 -4.47 -21.64 15.99
C ASN A 87 -3.07 -21.34 16.56
N TYR A 88 -2.67 -20.07 16.55
CA TYR A 88 -1.36 -19.62 17.05
C TYR A 88 -1.41 -19.00 18.45
N ARG A 89 -2.59 -18.97 19.10
CA ARG A 89 -2.79 -18.23 20.37
C ARG A 89 -1.85 -18.66 21.49
N ASN A 90 -1.55 -19.95 21.59
CA ASN A 90 -0.74 -20.53 22.67
C ASN A 90 0.70 -20.84 22.26
N TRP A 91 1.12 -20.46 21.05
CA TRP A 91 2.50 -20.66 20.62
C TRP A 91 3.44 -19.72 21.38
N ASP A 92 4.67 -20.20 21.58
CA ASP A 92 5.76 -19.34 22.02
C ASP A 92 6.03 -18.25 20.97
N GLU A 93 6.39 -17.05 21.41
CA GLU A 93 6.63 -15.89 20.54
C GLU A 93 7.78 -16.20 19.55
N THR A 94 8.87 -16.78 20.03
CA THR A 94 10.06 -17.05 19.22
C THR A 94 9.76 -18.14 18.20
N GLU A 95 9.06 -19.20 18.62
CA GLU A 95 8.63 -20.27 17.72
C GLU A 95 7.68 -19.75 16.62
N PHE A 96 6.72 -18.89 16.98
CA PHE A 96 5.81 -18.28 16.02
C PHE A 96 6.54 -17.39 15.01
N LEU A 97 7.43 -16.50 15.48
CA LEU A 97 8.19 -15.63 14.58
C LEU A 97 9.13 -16.43 13.67
N ALA A 98 9.72 -17.52 14.16
CA ALA A 98 10.50 -18.44 13.33
C ALA A 98 9.62 -19.08 12.24
N ARG A 99 8.40 -19.51 12.58
CA ARG A 99 7.43 -20.06 11.61
C ARG A 99 7.04 -19.03 10.56
N PHE A 100 6.76 -17.79 10.96
CA PHE A 100 6.45 -16.70 10.03
C PHE A 100 7.58 -16.49 9.01
N GLN A 101 8.82 -16.44 9.50
CA GLN A 101 10.02 -16.27 8.66
C GLN A 101 10.27 -17.46 7.74
N GLU A 102 10.13 -18.68 8.25
CA GLU A 102 10.23 -19.91 7.45
C GLU A 102 9.21 -19.91 6.31
N THR A 103 7.94 -19.62 6.61
CA THR A 103 6.89 -19.57 5.58
C THR A 103 7.19 -18.50 4.54
N ARG A 104 7.63 -17.30 4.94
CA ARG A 104 8.02 -16.24 4.00
C ARG A 104 9.13 -16.70 3.03
N LEU A 105 10.18 -17.32 3.56
CA LEU A 105 11.32 -17.79 2.78
C LEU A 105 10.94 -18.96 1.86
N ASN A 106 10.11 -19.89 2.34
CA ASN A 106 9.58 -20.97 1.52
C ASN A 106 8.72 -20.44 0.37
N THR A 107 7.83 -19.48 0.64
CA THR A 107 7.01 -18.79 -0.36
C THR A 107 7.87 -18.14 -1.44
N ILE A 108 8.95 -17.45 -1.07
CA ILE A 108 9.92 -16.88 -2.02
C ILE A 108 10.52 -17.98 -2.91
N GLY A 109 10.93 -19.11 -2.33
CA GLY A 109 11.50 -20.24 -3.07
C GLY A 109 10.50 -20.82 -4.08
N GLN A 110 9.26 -21.06 -3.64
CA GLN A 110 8.18 -21.58 -4.47
C GLN A 110 7.85 -20.65 -5.64
N LEU A 111 7.66 -19.35 -5.38
CA LEU A 111 7.38 -18.34 -6.41
C LEU A 111 8.53 -18.21 -7.43
N LYS A 112 9.79 -18.29 -6.98
CA LYS A 112 10.95 -18.29 -7.89
C LYS A 112 10.97 -19.51 -8.80
N SER A 113 10.56 -20.67 -8.30
CA SER A 113 10.53 -21.94 -9.04
C SER A 113 9.35 -22.06 -10.00
N MET A 114 8.33 -21.21 -9.83
CA MET A 114 7.13 -21.23 -10.67
C MET A 114 7.44 -20.83 -12.12
N ASN A 115 6.85 -21.57 -13.07
CA ASN A 115 6.97 -21.32 -14.51
C ASN A 115 6.49 -19.90 -14.86
N GLU A 116 7.19 -19.20 -15.76
CA GLU A 116 6.81 -17.87 -16.25
C GLU A 116 5.39 -17.81 -16.81
N ALA A 117 4.93 -18.87 -17.49
CA ALA A 117 3.56 -18.92 -18.00
C ALA A 117 2.48 -18.85 -16.89
N ALA A 118 2.80 -19.30 -15.68
CA ALA A 118 1.87 -19.20 -14.55
C ALA A 118 1.73 -17.75 -14.04
N TRP A 119 2.78 -16.92 -14.17
CA TRP A 119 2.73 -15.49 -13.83
C TRP A 119 1.82 -14.67 -14.76
N GLU A 120 1.53 -15.19 -15.96
CA GLU A 120 0.58 -14.59 -16.90
C GLU A 120 -0.87 -15.06 -16.64
N ASN A 121 -1.08 -16.08 -15.80
CA ASN A 121 -2.42 -16.54 -15.47
C ASN A 121 -3.16 -15.50 -14.60
N LYS A 122 -4.28 -14.96 -15.10
CA LYS A 122 -5.08 -13.93 -14.41
C LYS A 122 -5.41 -14.28 -12.95
N ARG A 123 -5.67 -15.55 -12.62
CA ARG A 123 -5.99 -15.95 -11.24
C ARG A 123 -4.77 -15.99 -10.35
N VAL A 124 -3.64 -16.48 -10.85
CA VAL A 124 -2.36 -16.41 -10.12
C VAL A 124 -2.02 -14.96 -9.83
N ARG A 125 -2.14 -14.09 -10.84
CA ARG A 125 -1.91 -12.64 -10.69
C ARG A 125 -2.81 -12.03 -9.61
N GLY A 126 -4.09 -12.35 -9.63
CA GLY A 126 -5.06 -11.87 -8.63
C GLY A 126 -4.70 -12.29 -7.21
N TRP A 127 -4.39 -13.58 -7.01
CA TRP A 127 -4.00 -14.10 -5.69
C TRP A 127 -2.69 -13.50 -5.20
N VAL A 128 -1.66 -13.49 -6.05
CA VAL A 128 -0.37 -12.89 -5.73
C VAL A 128 -0.52 -11.41 -5.33
N ASN A 129 -1.29 -10.65 -6.11
CA ASN A 129 -1.52 -9.24 -5.81
C ASN A 129 -2.27 -9.06 -4.49
N GLY A 130 -3.35 -9.83 -4.27
CA GLY A 130 -4.14 -9.76 -3.04
C GLY A 130 -3.32 -10.09 -1.80
N ILE A 131 -2.61 -11.21 -1.80
CA ILE A 131 -2.00 -11.76 -0.58
C ILE A 131 -0.68 -11.08 -0.21
N PHE A 132 0.13 -10.69 -1.19
CA PHE A 132 1.49 -10.20 -0.91
C PHE A 132 1.61 -8.69 -1.04
N ILE A 133 0.84 -8.06 -1.92
CA ILE A 133 0.98 -6.64 -2.24
C ILE A 133 -0.14 -5.83 -1.56
N HIS A 134 -1.41 -6.17 -1.81
CA HIS A 134 -2.55 -5.51 -1.19
C HIS A 134 -2.54 -5.71 0.32
N HIS A 135 -2.32 -6.94 0.79
CA HIS A 135 -2.29 -7.23 2.22
C HIS A 135 -1.19 -6.44 2.98
N ALA A 136 -0.10 -6.08 2.31
CA ALA A 136 0.95 -5.26 2.93
C ALA A 136 0.51 -3.80 3.13
N ARG A 137 -0.37 -3.30 2.24
CA ARG A 137 -0.99 -1.98 2.37
C ARG A 137 -2.05 -1.97 3.45
N GLU A 138 -2.93 -2.96 3.42
CA GLU A 138 -4.02 -3.12 4.39
C GLU A 138 -3.49 -3.22 5.83
N HIS A 139 -2.48 -4.06 6.05
CA HIS A 139 -1.84 -4.24 7.36
C HIS A 139 -0.62 -3.32 7.54
N MET A 140 -0.62 -2.13 6.93
CA MET A 140 0.49 -1.18 7.06
C MET A 140 0.49 -0.51 8.44
N ILE A 141 1.17 -1.12 9.42
CA ILE A 141 1.39 -0.51 10.73
C ILE A 141 2.73 0.23 10.84
N SER A 142 3.64 0.03 9.89
CA SER A 142 4.91 0.76 9.81
C SER A 142 5.30 0.93 8.35
N LEU A 143 5.55 2.17 7.98
CA LEU A 143 5.82 2.54 6.60
C LEU A 143 7.18 2.02 6.13
N SER A 144 7.30 1.77 4.82
CA SER A 144 8.57 1.46 4.19
C SER A 144 8.75 2.27 2.92
N ARG A 145 10.02 2.52 2.57
CA ARG A 145 10.37 3.17 1.31
C ARG A 145 9.93 2.34 0.10
N LEU A 146 9.98 1.01 0.18
CA LEU A 146 9.55 0.14 -0.92
C LEU A 146 8.07 0.37 -1.20
N LEU A 147 7.22 0.35 -0.17
CA LEU A 147 5.78 0.51 -0.29
C LEU A 147 5.40 1.84 -0.95
N LEU A 148 5.99 2.93 -0.48
CA LEU A 148 5.78 4.27 -1.02
C LEU A 148 6.17 4.39 -2.50
N LEU A 149 7.37 3.93 -2.84
CA LEU A 149 7.86 4.01 -4.20
C LEU A 149 7.05 3.10 -5.13
N ASP A 150 6.66 1.92 -4.66
CA ASP A 150 5.90 0.97 -5.45
C ASP A 150 4.52 1.51 -5.82
N ILE A 151 3.81 2.13 -4.87
CA ILE A 151 2.51 2.78 -5.11
C ILE A 151 2.65 3.93 -6.11
N LEU A 152 3.68 4.79 -5.97
CA LEU A 152 3.93 5.86 -6.93
C LEU A 152 4.30 5.34 -8.32
N GLN A 153 5.06 4.24 -8.39
CA GLN A 153 5.61 3.70 -9.65
C GLN A 153 4.67 2.80 -10.44
N ASN A 154 3.74 2.12 -9.77
CA ASN A 154 2.87 1.15 -10.42
C ASN A 154 1.41 1.58 -10.38
N GLU A 155 0.91 2.08 -9.24
CA GLU A 155 -0.51 2.39 -9.09
C GLU A 155 -0.83 3.82 -9.56
N TRP A 156 -0.18 4.83 -8.96
CA TRP A 156 -0.33 6.22 -9.43
C TRP A 156 0.22 6.43 -10.84
N ALA A 157 1.05 5.52 -11.34
CA ALA A 157 1.57 5.59 -12.70
C ALA A 157 0.49 5.41 -13.77
N THR A 158 -0.43 4.48 -13.54
CA THR A 158 -1.48 4.10 -14.48
C THR A 158 -2.80 4.77 -14.17
N TYR A 159 -2.99 5.35 -12.99
CA TYR A 159 -4.24 5.98 -12.53
C TYR A 159 -5.04 6.77 -13.58
N VAL A 160 -4.38 7.64 -14.36
CA VAL A 160 -5.03 8.42 -15.42
C VAL A 160 -5.43 7.54 -16.61
N GLU A 161 -4.59 6.59 -16.98
CA GLU A 161 -4.86 5.62 -18.05
C GLU A 161 -6.01 4.71 -17.64
N ASP A 162 -5.99 4.17 -16.42
CA ASP A 162 -7.03 3.32 -15.85
C ASP A 162 -8.39 4.05 -15.83
N PHE A 163 -8.42 5.33 -15.43
CA PHE A 163 -9.63 6.13 -15.51
C PHE A 163 -10.11 6.29 -16.96
N ASN A 164 -9.20 6.49 -17.91
CA ASN A 164 -9.55 6.69 -19.31
C ASN A 164 -10.05 5.41 -19.99
N GLU A 165 -9.65 4.24 -19.51
CA GLU A 165 -10.11 2.93 -19.99
C GLU A 165 -11.54 2.58 -19.54
N LEU A 166 -12.04 3.22 -18.49
CA LEU A 166 -13.44 3.10 -18.09
C LEU A 166 -14.40 3.58 -19.20
N ASP A 167 -15.58 2.95 -19.26
CA ASP A 167 -16.68 3.47 -20.08
C ASP A 167 -17.31 4.74 -19.47
N ASP A 168 -18.16 5.43 -20.24
CA ASP A 168 -18.72 6.72 -19.84
C ASP A 168 -19.62 6.63 -18.60
N GLU A 169 -20.30 5.51 -18.41
CA GLU A 169 -21.13 5.24 -17.23
C GLU A 169 -20.25 5.04 -15.99
N ALA A 170 -19.22 4.19 -16.07
CA ALA A 170 -18.28 3.94 -14.99
C ALA A 170 -17.48 5.20 -14.61
N LYS A 171 -17.08 6.02 -15.59
CA LYS A 171 -16.45 7.34 -15.31
C LYS A 171 -17.36 8.25 -14.49
N LYS A 172 -18.64 8.33 -14.84
CA LYS A 172 -19.61 9.16 -14.11
C LYS A 172 -19.85 8.64 -12.71
N GLU A 173 -20.02 7.32 -12.56
CA GLU A 173 -20.22 6.68 -11.25
C GLU A 173 -19.00 6.90 -10.35
N PHE A 174 -17.79 6.67 -10.88
CA PHE A 174 -16.55 6.91 -10.16
C PHE A 174 -16.46 8.37 -9.68
N ILE A 175 -16.59 9.35 -10.58
CA ILE A 175 -16.48 10.77 -10.20
C ILE A 175 -17.55 11.18 -9.17
N ALA A 176 -18.78 10.66 -9.31
CA ALA A 176 -19.84 10.90 -8.34
C ALA A 176 -19.50 10.33 -6.96
N ARG A 177 -18.94 9.11 -6.89
CA ARG A 177 -18.45 8.49 -5.64
C ARG A 177 -17.35 9.33 -5.00
N GLN A 178 -16.46 9.89 -5.81
CA GLN A 178 -15.35 10.73 -5.34
C GLN A 178 -15.81 12.13 -4.85
N GLY A 179 -17.03 12.55 -5.16
CA GLY A 179 -17.55 13.86 -4.72
C GLY A 179 -17.00 15.07 -5.47
N PHE A 180 -16.37 14.86 -6.63
CA PHE A 180 -15.84 15.93 -7.49
C PHE A 180 -16.77 16.18 -8.69
N ALA A 181 -16.67 17.37 -9.29
CA ALA A 181 -17.49 17.69 -10.48
C ALA A 181 -16.99 16.96 -11.74
N ASN A 182 -15.69 16.66 -11.81
CA ASN A 182 -15.03 16.02 -12.94
C ASN A 182 -13.66 15.47 -12.51
N PHE A 183 -13.03 14.68 -13.38
CA PHE A 183 -11.70 14.10 -13.11
C PHE A 183 -10.58 15.13 -13.02
N HIS A 184 -10.71 16.28 -13.70
CA HIS A 184 -9.72 17.36 -13.63
C HIS A 184 -9.66 17.95 -12.20
N ASP A 185 -10.80 18.14 -11.54
CA ASP A 185 -10.86 18.60 -10.16
C ASP A 185 -10.32 17.56 -9.16
N LEU A 186 -10.56 16.28 -9.40
CA LEU A 186 -9.98 15.19 -8.60
C LEU A 186 -8.44 15.17 -8.75
N LEU A 187 -7.91 15.30 -9.97
CA LEU A 187 -6.47 15.38 -10.18
C LEU A 187 -5.86 16.64 -9.54
N ALA A 188 -6.54 17.78 -9.62
CA ALA A 188 -6.12 19.01 -8.94
C ALA A 188 -6.00 18.81 -7.42
N HIS A 189 -6.95 18.08 -6.82
CA HIS A 189 -6.91 17.68 -5.42
C HIS A 189 -5.70 16.77 -5.12
N ILE A 190 -5.50 15.68 -5.88
CA ILE A 190 -4.38 14.75 -5.69
C ILE A 190 -3.02 15.47 -5.76
N ILE A 191 -2.83 16.28 -6.81
CA ILE A 191 -1.60 17.06 -7.00
C ILE A 191 -1.35 18.00 -5.84
N GLY A 192 -2.39 18.71 -5.37
CA GLY A 192 -2.24 19.71 -4.32
C GLY A 192 -1.79 19.12 -2.98
N TRP A 193 -2.32 17.96 -2.60
CA TRP A 193 -1.88 17.25 -1.39
C TRP A 193 -0.44 16.74 -1.53
N TRP A 194 -0.03 16.22 -2.69
CA TRP A 194 1.37 15.87 -2.91
C TRP A 194 2.32 17.07 -2.84
N GLU A 195 1.94 18.21 -3.42
CA GLU A 195 2.73 19.44 -3.31
C GLU A 195 2.89 19.86 -1.85
N GLU A 196 1.82 19.76 -1.07
CA GLU A 196 1.81 20.11 0.35
C GLU A 196 2.66 19.16 1.19
N ALA A 197 2.52 17.85 1.01
CA ALA A 197 3.38 16.85 1.62
C ALA A 197 4.86 17.09 1.29
N ILE A 198 5.20 17.33 0.01
CA ILE A 198 6.58 17.65 -0.40
C ILE A 198 7.09 18.90 0.33
N ARG A 199 6.26 19.95 0.44
CA ARG A 199 6.62 21.20 1.13
C ARG A 199 6.88 20.97 2.61
N VAL A 200 5.99 20.25 3.29
CA VAL A 200 6.08 19.99 4.73
C VAL A 200 7.27 19.10 5.05
N ILE A 201 7.44 17.97 4.36
CA ILE A 201 8.54 17.03 4.58
C ILE A 201 9.89 17.73 4.34
N LYS A 202 10.04 18.49 3.24
CA LYS A 202 11.27 19.29 3.01
C LYS A 202 11.47 20.34 4.11
N GLY A 203 10.40 20.91 4.66
CA GLY A 203 10.46 21.81 5.79
C GLY A 203 11.10 21.15 7.01
N ILE A 204 10.55 20.00 7.42
CA ILE A 204 11.03 19.19 8.56
C ILE A 204 12.50 18.81 8.38
N LEU A 205 12.87 18.29 7.20
CA LEU A 205 14.24 17.83 6.92
C LEU A 205 15.28 18.96 6.98
N ASN A 206 14.92 20.17 6.58
CA ASN A 206 15.87 21.28 6.45
C ASN A 206 15.91 22.20 7.68
N LYS A 207 14.90 22.15 8.55
CA LYS A 207 14.76 23.08 9.67
C LYS A 207 14.28 22.33 10.93
N PRO A 208 15.11 22.23 12.00
CA PRO A 208 14.74 21.52 13.23
C PRO A 208 13.46 21.99 13.92
N ASN A 209 13.08 23.26 13.73
CA ASN A 209 11.87 23.86 14.31
C ASN A 209 10.84 24.23 13.22
N PHE A 210 10.81 23.47 12.13
CA PHE A 210 9.79 23.67 11.12
C PHE A 210 8.42 23.43 11.74
N ALA A 211 7.54 24.42 11.61
CA ALA A 211 6.14 24.28 11.96
C ALA A 211 5.33 24.55 10.69
N TRP A 212 4.26 23.79 10.52
CA TRP A 212 3.23 24.05 9.52
C TRP A 212 1.89 24.21 10.23
N GLN A 213 0.98 24.89 9.56
CA GLN A 213 -0.41 24.91 9.96
C GLN A 213 -1.12 23.84 9.17
N GLU A 214 -1.79 22.92 9.86
CA GLU A 214 -2.64 21.94 9.21
C GLU A 214 -3.77 22.67 8.46
N PRO A 215 -3.90 22.45 7.13
CA PRO A 215 -4.96 23.08 6.36
C PRO A 215 -6.33 22.62 6.84
N GLN A 216 -7.32 23.52 6.83
CA GLN A 216 -8.72 23.10 6.91
C GLN A 216 -9.06 22.35 5.62
N VAL A 217 -9.25 21.04 5.71
CA VAL A 217 -9.31 20.10 4.57
C VAL A 217 -10.28 20.59 3.48
N ASP A 218 -11.52 20.92 3.84
CA ASP A 218 -12.53 21.36 2.87
C ASP A 218 -12.16 22.69 2.19
N ALA A 219 -11.63 23.63 2.97
CA ALA A 219 -11.21 24.93 2.45
C ALA A 219 -10.01 24.79 1.51
N PHE A 220 -9.07 23.92 1.86
CA PHE A 220 -7.89 23.63 1.05
C PHE A 220 -8.28 22.91 -0.24
N ASN A 221 -9.15 21.90 -0.19
CA ASN A 221 -9.66 21.21 -1.38
C ASN A 221 -10.35 22.19 -2.35
N LEU A 222 -11.14 23.14 -1.84
CA LEU A 222 -11.74 24.18 -2.66
C LEU A 222 -10.71 25.13 -3.27
N GLU A 223 -9.64 25.45 -2.52
CA GLU A 223 -8.53 26.25 -3.05
C GLU A 223 -7.82 25.53 -4.20
N LEU A 224 -7.56 24.23 -4.07
CA LEU A 224 -6.88 23.42 -5.09
C LEU A 224 -7.66 23.37 -6.41
N THR A 225 -8.96 23.10 -6.35
CA THR A 225 -9.81 23.10 -7.57
C THR A 225 -9.82 24.48 -8.22
N LYS A 226 -9.89 25.56 -7.43
CA LYS A 226 -9.79 26.93 -7.95
C LYS A 226 -8.41 27.23 -8.58
N LYS A 227 -7.32 26.82 -7.93
CA LYS A 227 -5.92 27.04 -8.37
C LYS A 227 -5.67 26.46 -9.77
N TYR A 228 -6.21 25.28 -10.07
CA TYR A 228 -6.02 24.60 -11.35
C TYR A 228 -7.19 24.76 -12.33
N SER A 229 -8.23 25.53 -11.98
CA SER A 229 -9.45 25.68 -12.80
C SER A 229 -9.21 26.27 -14.19
N THR A 230 -8.17 27.09 -14.37
CA THR A 230 -7.83 27.70 -15.66
C THR A 230 -6.80 26.91 -16.46
N TRP A 231 -6.30 25.80 -15.91
CA TRP A 231 -5.32 24.96 -16.59
C TRP A 231 -6.01 24.11 -17.64
N SER A 232 -5.33 23.88 -18.76
CA SER A 232 -5.78 22.85 -19.69
C SER A 232 -5.62 21.47 -19.04
N HIS A 233 -6.43 20.50 -19.48
CA HIS A 233 -6.30 19.13 -18.99
C HIS A 233 -4.90 18.56 -19.26
N ALA A 234 -4.32 18.87 -20.44
CA ALA A 234 -2.98 18.41 -20.80
C ALA A 234 -1.89 18.99 -19.89
N ASP A 235 -1.98 20.27 -19.52
CA ASP A 235 -1.03 20.89 -18.59
C ASP A 235 -1.15 20.29 -17.19
N LEU A 236 -2.38 20.02 -16.74
CA LEU A 236 -2.60 19.38 -15.44
C LEU A 236 -2.02 17.96 -15.40
N LEU A 237 -2.18 17.18 -16.48
CA LEU A 237 -1.59 15.85 -16.59
C LEU A 237 -0.06 15.88 -16.60
N ALA A 238 0.55 16.83 -17.32
CA ALA A 238 2.00 17.01 -17.31
C ALA A 238 2.50 17.36 -15.89
N HIS A 239 1.74 18.17 -15.17
CA HIS A 239 2.06 18.57 -13.80
C HIS A 239 1.87 17.43 -12.80
N TYR A 240 0.81 16.63 -12.94
CA TYR A 240 0.62 15.38 -12.18
C TYR A 240 1.87 14.48 -12.26
N GLN A 241 2.39 14.25 -13.46
CA GLN A 241 3.59 13.44 -13.65
C GLN A 241 4.85 14.09 -13.06
N THR A 242 4.94 15.42 -13.12
CA THR A 242 6.04 16.19 -12.52
C THR A 242 6.03 16.05 -11.00
N VAL A 243 4.89 16.24 -10.34
CA VAL A 243 4.76 16.16 -8.89
C VAL A 243 4.92 14.71 -8.39
N ARG A 244 4.37 13.72 -9.10
CA ARG A 244 4.61 12.29 -8.82
C ARG A 244 6.10 11.95 -8.83
N SER A 245 6.82 12.41 -9.86
CA SER A 245 8.27 12.21 -9.98
C SER A 245 9.05 12.93 -8.87
N ALA A 246 8.63 14.14 -8.50
CA ALA A 246 9.24 14.89 -7.41
C ALA A 246 9.00 14.22 -6.04
N MET A 247 7.83 13.61 -5.82
CA MET A 247 7.52 12.84 -4.62
C MET A 247 8.43 11.59 -4.53
N MET A 248 8.56 10.85 -5.63
CA MET A 248 9.48 9.71 -5.71
C MET A 248 10.93 10.12 -5.42
N GLU A 249 11.40 11.22 -6.03
CA GLU A 249 12.74 11.75 -5.81
C GLU A 249 12.98 12.15 -4.35
N LEU A 250 11.98 12.81 -3.73
CA LEU A 250 12.01 13.13 -2.31
C LEU A 250 12.18 11.85 -1.49
N ILE A 251 11.28 10.87 -1.63
CA ILE A 251 11.28 9.62 -0.87
C ILE A 251 12.60 8.85 -1.00
N MET A 252 13.18 8.80 -2.21
CA MET A 252 14.50 8.17 -2.42
C MET A 252 15.64 8.86 -1.65
N LYS A 253 15.50 10.15 -1.33
CA LYS A 253 16.51 10.97 -0.67
C LYS A 253 16.27 11.15 0.83
N ILE A 254 15.11 10.77 1.36
CA ILE A 254 14.85 10.83 2.80
C ILE A 254 15.78 9.83 3.51
N PRO A 255 16.61 10.27 4.48
CA PRO A 255 17.40 9.38 5.33
C PRO A 255 16.52 8.34 6.05
N GLU A 256 17.05 7.15 6.33
CA GLU A 256 16.24 6.08 6.93
C GLU A 256 15.71 6.45 8.32
N ASP A 257 16.53 7.09 9.15
CA ASP A 257 16.14 7.63 10.45
C ASP A 257 15.08 8.73 10.33
N ALA A 258 15.13 9.53 9.27
CA ALA A 258 14.11 10.55 9.01
C ALA A 258 12.76 9.96 8.56
N LEU A 259 12.74 8.78 7.92
CA LEU A 259 11.47 8.08 7.63
C LEU A 259 10.77 7.59 8.90
N GLN A 260 11.51 7.44 10.01
CA GLN A 260 10.95 7.10 11.33
C GLN A 260 10.42 8.32 12.08
N ASN A 261 10.59 9.54 11.54
CA ASN A 261 9.95 10.72 12.11
C ASN A 261 8.43 10.62 11.93
N PRO A 262 7.63 10.67 13.02
CA PRO A 262 6.18 10.45 12.93
C PRO A 262 5.46 11.42 11.99
N ASP A 263 5.90 12.67 11.91
CA ASP A 263 5.27 13.66 11.04
C ASP A 263 5.54 13.33 9.57
N ILE A 264 6.80 13.00 9.22
CA ILE A 264 7.17 12.57 7.87
C ILE A 264 6.43 11.28 7.49
N GLU A 265 6.41 10.30 8.39
CA GLU A 265 5.72 9.03 8.18
C GLU A 265 4.22 9.26 7.94
N ASN A 266 3.57 10.08 8.76
CA ASN A 266 2.14 10.36 8.66
C ASN A 266 1.77 11.05 7.34
N TRP A 267 2.55 12.06 6.92
CA TRP A 267 2.34 12.73 5.64
C TRP A 267 2.50 11.78 4.45
N LEU A 268 3.53 10.93 4.47
CA LEU A 268 3.77 9.96 3.39
C LEU A 268 2.70 8.86 3.37
N ALA A 269 2.32 8.33 4.52
CA ALA A 269 1.28 7.30 4.62
C ALA A 269 -0.09 7.86 4.21
N SER A 270 -0.40 9.09 4.61
CA SER A 270 -1.63 9.79 4.23
C SER A 270 -1.68 10.02 2.72
N ASP A 271 -0.71 10.75 2.18
CA ASP A 271 -0.88 11.38 0.87
C ASP A 271 -0.37 10.51 -0.28
N VAL A 272 0.31 9.40 0.01
CA VAL A 272 0.76 8.45 -1.02
C VAL A 272 -0.04 7.17 -0.98
N ILE A 273 -0.20 6.56 0.19
CA ILE A 273 -0.82 5.23 0.35
C ILE A 273 -2.33 5.36 0.53
N ARG A 274 -2.78 5.94 1.65
CA ARG A 274 -4.21 6.07 1.95
C ARG A 274 -4.93 6.91 0.91
N HIS A 275 -4.27 7.96 0.41
CA HIS A 275 -4.84 8.80 -0.64
C HIS A 275 -5.09 8.04 -1.94
N TYR A 276 -4.29 7.01 -2.24
CA TYR A 276 -4.56 6.12 -3.36
C TYR A 276 -5.78 5.25 -3.06
N GLU A 277 -5.83 4.66 -1.87
CA GLU A 277 -6.93 3.77 -1.45
C GLU A 277 -8.29 4.51 -1.44
N ASP A 278 -8.31 5.75 -0.96
CA ASP A 278 -9.50 6.61 -0.96
C ASP A 278 -9.99 6.93 -2.38
N HIS A 279 -9.09 6.92 -3.36
CA HIS A 279 -9.37 7.30 -4.74
C HIS A 279 -9.21 6.16 -5.75
N GLU A 280 -9.09 4.91 -5.30
CA GLU A 280 -8.88 3.76 -6.18
C GLU A 280 -10.04 3.60 -7.18
N ILE A 281 -9.69 3.31 -8.44
CA ILE A 281 -10.62 3.20 -9.59
C ILE A 281 -11.28 1.84 -9.63
#